data_AF-A0A3D0HPC3-F1
#
_entry.id   AF-A0A3D0HPC3-F1
#
_cell.length_a   1.000
_cell.length_b   1.000
_cell.length_c   1.000
_cell.angle_alpha   90.00
_cell.angle_beta   90.00
_cell.angle_gamma   90.00
#
_symmetry.space_group_name_H-M   'P 1'
#
loop_
_entity.id
_entity.type
_entity.pdbx_description
1 polymer ?
#
loop_
_entity_poly.entity_id
_entity_poly.type
_entity_poly.pdbx_seq_one_letter_code
_entity_poly.pdbx_strand_id
1 'polypeptide(L)'
;MAAGMGTRMRPVTQTIPKPLVNVHGIPMVETVIKGLERRHINEIYLVTGYLGDQFSYLTKIYNNIHIIENADYENINNISSIYAVKEVLDNGADYFICEADLYVDDVKIFDKELEHSCYFGKMVPGFSEDWVFEQNSEGRIIRVGKGGTDCYNMVGVSYFNSMDAKILKQEIEKAYGIPGFETLFWDDVVNRNLDKLDLIVEPVGEGQIIEIDTVEELERINKSR
;
A
#
# COMPACT_ATOMS: atom_id res chain seq x y z
N MET A 1 0.55 5.21 -1.28
CA MET A 1 0.57 5.40 -2.75
C MET A 1 -0.81 5.84 -3.20
N ALA A 2 -0.94 7.05 -3.73
CA ALA A 2 -2.22 7.70 -4.03
C ALA A 2 -2.32 8.24 -5.47
N ALA A 3 -1.42 7.82 -6.37
CA ALA A 3 -1.31 8.40 -7.72
C ALA A 3 -2.30 7.84 -8.75
N GLY A 4 -2.90 6.68 -8.47
CA GLY A 4 -3.74 5.95 -9.42
C GLY A 4 -5.05 6.65 -9.77
N MET A 5 -5.53 6.41 -10.99
CA MET A 5 -6.74 7.04 -11.54
C MET A 5 -8.06 6.47 -10.99
N GLY A 6 -8.05 5.31 -10.34
CA GLY A 6 -9.25 4.70 -9.75
C GLY A 6 -10.40 4.47 -10.74
N THR A 7 -10.11 4.10 -11.99
CA THR A 7 -11.08 4.07 -13.09
C THR A 7 -12.27 3.13 -12.87
N ARG A 8 -12.11 2.09 -12.06
CA ARG A 8 -13.16 1.12 -11.67
C ARG A 8 -14.29 1.75 -10.84
N MET A 9 -14.04 2.89 -10.20
CA MET A 9 -15.01 3.60 -9.37
C MET A 9 -15.65 4.82 -10.06
N ARG A 10 -15.55 4.93 -11.39
CA ARG A 10 -16.26 6.00 -12.12
C ARG A 10 -17.79 5.77 -12.03
N PRO A 11 -18.61 6.84 -11.87
CA PRO A 11 -18.25 8.25 -12.04
C PRO A 11 -17.70 8.94 -10.78
N VAL A 12 -17.68 8.28 -9.62
CA VAL A 12 -17.20 8.88 -8.34
C VAL A 12 -15.79 9.43 -8.51
N THR A 13 -14.90 8.64 -9.14
CA THR A 13 -13.51 9.02 -9.34
C THR A 13 -13.24 9.95 -10.53
N GLN A 14 -14.26 10.51 -11.18
CA GLN A 14 -14.05 11.51 -12.25
C GLN A 14 -13.63 12.88 -11.72
N THR A 15 -14.04 13.20 -10.49
CA THR A 15 -13.83 14.53 -9.89
C THR A 15 -13.15 14.47 -8.52
N ILE A 16 -12.99 13.28 -7.95
CA ILE A 16 -12.38 13.04 -6.64
C ILE A 16 -11.38 11.88 -6.82
N PRO A 17 -10.11 12.00 -6.41
CA PRO A 17 -9.20 10.85 -6.48
C PRO A 17 -9.67 9.75 -5.52
N LYS A 18 -9.51 8.48 -5.90
CA LYS A 18 -10.00 7.30 -5.13
C LYS A 18 -9.67 7.42 -3.63
N PRO A 19 -8.44 7.75 -3.20
CA PRO A 19 -8.09 7.89 -1.78
C PRO A 19 -8.86 8.97 -1.00
N LEU A 20 -9.44 9.97 -1.67
CA LEU A 20 -10.27 11.02 -1.06
C LEU A 20 -11.76 10.72 -1.09
N VAL A 21 -12.16 9.57 -1.64
CA VAL A 21 -13.56 9.12 -1.55
C VAL A 21 -13.88 8.75 -0.11
N ASN A 22 -15.05 9.17 0.36
CA ASN A 22 -15.47 9.00 1.74
C ASN A 22 -16.08 7.62 1.99
N VAL A 23 -15.60 6.95 3.03
CA VAL A 23 -16.25 5.80 3.66
C VAL A 23 -16.69 6.22 5.06
N HIS A 24 -17.97 6.07 5.36
CA HIS A 24 -18.61 6.57 6.59
C HIS A 24 -18.31 8.06 6.87
N GLY A 25 -18.23 8.87 5.80
CA GLY A 25 -17.96 10.31 5.88
C GLY A 25 -16.50 10.68 6.09
N ILE A 26 -15.56 9.73 6.07
CA ILE A 26 -14.12 9.94 6.26
C ILE A 26 -13.38 9.57 4.96
N PRO A 27 -12.48 10.41 4.44
CA PRO A 27 -11.63 10.04 3.31
C PRO A 27 -10.80 8.79 3.62
N MET A 28 -10.74 7.82 2.70
CA MET A 28 -9.98 6.57 2.91
C MET A 28 -8.54 6.82 3.35
N VAL A 29 -7.83 7.73 2.67
CA VAL A 29 -6.45 8.09 3.01
C VAL A 29 -6.29 8.60 4.45
N GLU A 30 -7.29 9.30 4.99
CA GLU A 30 -7.24 9.78 6.37
C GLU A 30 -7.35 8.63 7.39
N THR A 31 -7.97 7.52 7.04
CA THR A 31 -8.00 6.33 7.92
C THR A 31 -6.62 5.71 8.05
N VAL A 32 -5.87 5.65 6.94
CA VAL A 32 -4.47 5.21 6.93
C VAL A 32 -3.58 6.18 7.69
N ILE A 33 -3.71 7.50 7.44
CA ILE A 33 -2.93 8.54 8.14
C ILE A 33 -3.15 8.45 9.66
N LYS A 34 -4.40 8.30 10.12
CA LYS A 34 -4.71 8.14 11.55
C LYS A 34 -4.04 6.89 12.16
N GLY A 35 -3.98 5.79 11.40
CA GLY A 35 -3.24 4.59 11.79
C GLY A 35 -1.74 4.87 11.96
N LEU A 36 -1.13 5.56 11.00
CA LEU A 36 0.28 5.93 11.04
C LEU A 36 0.61 6.93 12.17
N GLU A 37 -0.29 7.89 12.47
CA GLU A 37 -0.13 8.82 13.59
C GLU A 37 -0.14 8.10 14.95
N ARG A 38 -0.96 7.05 15.12
CA ARG A 38 -0.92 6.21 16.33
C ARG A 38 0.43 5.53 16.52
N ARG A 39 1.08 5.16 15.42
CA ARG A 39 2.43 4.58 15.43
C ARG A 39 3.53 5.64 15.61
N HIS A 40 3.15 6.91 15.75
CA HIS A 40 4.06 8.04 15.91
C HIS A 40 5.06 8.18 14.75
N ILE A 41 4.60 7.95 13.52
CA ILE A 41 5.42 8.10 12.32
C ILE A 41 5.90 9.53 12.16
N ASN A 42 7.22 9.68 11.98
CA ASN A 42 7.88 10.97 11.88
C ASN A 42 7.50 11.72 10.62
N GLU A 43 7.45 11.04 9.47
CA GLU A 43 7.26 11.63 8.14
C GLU A 43 6.38 10.73 7.28
N ILE A 44 5.44 11.32 6.54
CA ILE A 44 4.54 10.63 5.62
C ILE A 44 4.74 11.23 4.22
N TYR A 45 5.24 10.42 3.29
CA TYR A 45 5.42 10.82 1.90
C TYR A 45 4.21 10.33 1.08
N LEU A 46 3.29 11.24 0.79
CA LEU A 46 2.08 10.96 0.03
C LEU A 46 2.35 11.13 -1.46
N VAL A 47 2.57 10.01 -2.15
CA VAL A 47 2.79 10.01 -3.61
C VAL A 47 1.47 10.18 -4.35
N THR A 48 1.29 11.32 -5.00
CA THR A 48 0.06 11.69 -5.75
C THR A 48 0.30 11.70 -7.26
N GLY A 49 -0.78 11.80 -8.03
CA GLY A 49 -0.76 11.84 -9.48
C GLY A 49 -2.09 12.41 -9.97
N TYR A 50 -3.01 11.54 -10.37
CA TYR A 50 -4.36 11.94 -10.78
C TYR A 50 -5.06 12.81 -9.72
N LEU A 51 -5.45 14.04 -10.12
CA LEU A 51 -6.07 15.05 -9.25
C LEU A 51 -5.26 15.37 -7.97
N GLY A 52 -3.92 15.32 -8.05
CA GLY A 52 -3.00 15.48 -6.94
C GLY A 52 -3.19 16.75 -6.09
N ASP A 53 -3.57 17.86 -6.70
CA ASP A 53 -3.81 19.14 -6.01
C ASP A 53 -4.86 19.04 -4.89
N GLN A 54 -5.80 18.10 -5.01
CA GLN A 54 -6.86 17.92 -4.01
C GLN A 54 -6.32 17.40 -2.68
N PHE A 55 -5.12 16.81 -2.64
CA PHE A 55 -4.50 16.35 -1.38
C PHE A 55 -3.86 17.49 -0.58
N SER A 56 -3.70 18.69 -1.16
CA SER A 56 -2.99 19.82 -0.54
C SER A 56 -3.54 20.24 0.83
N TYR A 57 -4.83 19.99 1.12
CA TYR A 57 -5.40 20.29 2.43
C TYR A 57 -4.77 19.47 3.56
N LEU A 58 -4.27 18.25 3.27
CA LEU A 58 -3.65 17.38 4.27
C LEU A 58 -2.41 18.05 4.88
N THR A 59 -1.61 18.74 4.08
CA THR A 59 -0.42 19.48 4.55
C THR A 59 -0.75 20.66 5.48
N LYS A 60 -2.01 21.12 5.50
CA LYS A 60 -2.48 22.19 6.40
C LYS A 60 -2.95 21.63 7.75
N ILE A 61 -3.25 20.34 7.80
CA ILE A 61 -3.73 19.63 8.99
C ILE A 61 -2.58 18.88 9.65
N TYR A 62 -1.69 18.28 8.86
CA TYR A 62 -0.60 17.43 9.28
C TYR A 62 0.75 18.04 8.86
N ASN A 63 1.59 18.36 9.84
CA ASN A 63 2.89 19.03 9.60
C ASN A 63 3.98 18.09 9.06
N ASN A 64 3.75 16.78 9.13
CA ASN A 64 4.68 15.73 8.71
C ASN A 64 4.30 15.06 7.39
N ILE A 65 3.31 15.60 6.65
CA ILE A 65 2.94 15.09 5.33
C ILE A 65 3.66 15.88 4.24
N HIS A 66 4.38 15.16 3.38
CA HIS A 66 5.01 15.67 2.17
C HIS A 66 4.30 15.10 0.96
N ILE A 67 3.79 15.97 0.08
CA ILE A 67 3.18 15.53 -1.18
C ILE A 67 4.26 15.43 -2.24
N ILE A 68 4.34 14.27 -2.89
CA ILE A 68 5.30 13.99 -3.96
C ILE A 68 4.51 13.63 -5.21
N GLU A 69 4.67 14.42 -6.27
CA GLU A 69 4.01 14.15 -7.54
C GLU A 69 4.75 13.06 -8.32
N ASN A 70 4.05 11.99 -8.68
CA ASN A 70 4.49 11.00 -9.64
C ASN A 70 4.00 11.41 -11.04
N ALA A 71 4.85 12.03 -11.84
CA ALA A 71 4.50 12.48 -13.19
C ALA A 71 4.16 11.33 -14.17
N ASP A 72 4.57 10.10 -13.87
CA ASP A 72 4.40 8.94 -14.75
C ASP A 72 3.12 8.14 -14.47
N TYR A 73 2.24 8.62 -13.58
CA TYR A 73 1.08 7.89 -13.07
C TYR A 73 0.10 7.39 -14.14
N GLU A 74 0.06 8.03 -15.32
CA GLU A 74 -0.84 7.64 -16.41
C GLU A 74 -0.30 6.47 -17.25
N ASN A 75 1.02 6.35 -17.35
CA ASN A 75 1.67 5.49 -18.33
C ASN A 75 2.44 4.33 -17.69
N ILE A 76 2.83 4.47 -16.43
CA ILE A 76 3.63 3.49 -15.72
C ILE A 76 2.86 3.02 -14.50
N ASN A 77 2.82 1.70 -14.30
CA ASN A 77 2.17 1.07 -13.16
C ASN A 77 2.82 1.48 -11.82
N ASN A 78 2.31 1.00 -10.68
CA ASN A 78 2.62 1.57 -9.37
C ASN A 78 4.10 1.47 -8.93
N ILE A 79 4.95 0.73 -9.66
CA ILE A 79 6.41 0.84 -9.50
C ILE A 79 6.90 2.29 -9.62
N SER A 80 6.25 3.11 -10.45
CA SER A 80 6.54 4.55 -10.57
C SER A 80 6.32 5.34 -9.29
N SER A 81 5.31 4.94 -8.52
CA SER A 81 4.98 5.63 -7.28
C SER A 81 6.07 5.40 -6.22
N ILE A 82 6.57 4.17 -6.08
CA ILE A 82 7.67 3.91 -5.16
C ILE A 82 9.01 4.48 -5.67
N TYR A 83 9.24 4.47 -6.99
CA TYR A 83 10.45 5.02 -7.59
C TYR A 83 10.54 6.55 -7.42
N ALA A 84 9.40 7.25 -7.42
CA ALA A 84 9.33 8.70 -7.17
C ALA A 84 9.85 9.08 -5.76
N VAL A 85 9.81 8.16 -4.80
CA VAL A 85 10.28 8.37 -3.42
C VAL A 85 11.50 7.53 -3.05
N LYS A 86 12.20 6.95 -4.02
CA LYS A 86 13.35 6.06 -3.77
C LYS A 86 14.45 6.66 -2.90
N GLU A 87 14.68 7.97 -2.97
CA GLU A 87 15.70 8.66 -2.17
C GLU A 87 15.36 8.67 -0.68
N VAL A 88 14.07 8.52 -0.35
CA VAL A 88 13.60 8.43 1.03
C VAL A 88 13.97 7.08 1.64
N LEU A 89 14.01 5.99 0.87
CA LEU A 89 14.11 4.59 1.32
C LEU A 89 15.52 4.13 1.78
N ASP A 90 16.48 5.04 1.96
CA ASP A 90 17.87 4.71 2.34
C ASP A 90 18.46 5.79 3.27
N ASN A 91 17.67 6.24 4.25
CA ASN A 91 18.11 7.19 5.28
C ASN A 91 18.33 6.52 6.65
N GLY A 92 18.19 5.20 6.74
CA GLY A 92 18.34 4.42 7.98
C GLY A 92 17.08 4.32 8.84
N ALA A 93 15.94 4.83 8.37
CA ALA A 93 14.63 4.63 9.01
C ALA A 93 13.97 3.32 8.56
N ASP A 94 12.92 2.94 9.29
CA ASP A 94 11.98 1.92 8.86
C ASP A 94 10.77 2.56 8.18
N TYR A 95 10.10 1.84 7.29
CA TYR A 95 9.03 2.40 6.46
C TYR A 95 7.78 1.54 6.50
N PHE A 96 6.64 2.19 6.65
CA PHE A 96 5.38 1.65 6.16
C PHE A 96 5.20 2.05 4.70
N ILE A 97 4.84 1.08 3.86
CA ILE A 97 4.38 1.32 2.49
C ILE A 97 2.92 0.91 2.43
N CYS A 98 2.05 1.90 2.27
CA CYS A 98 0.59 1.72 2.26
C CYS A 98 -0.01 2.12 0.91
N GLU A 99 -0.97 1.36 0.43
CA GLU A 99 -1.96 1.82 -0.54
C GLU A 99 -2.90 2.85 0.12
N ALA A 100 -3.45 3.78 -0.67
CA ALA A 100 -4.19 4.92 -0.13
C ALA A 100 -5.72 4.80 -0.30
N ASP A 101 -6.18 3.76 -0.97
CA ASP A 101 -7.57 3.36 -1.21
C ASP A 101 -8.08 2.30 -0.23
N LEU A 102 -7.49 2.31 0.97
CA LEU A 102 -7.83 1.44 2.07
C LEU A 102 -8.75 2.18 3.05
N TYR A 103 -9.83 1.53 3.45
CA TYR A 103 -10.57 1.88 4.66
C TYR A 103 -10.06 1.03 5.82
N VAL A 104 -9.37 1.68 6.77
CA VAL A 104 -8.89 1.05 8.01
C VAL A 104 -9.95 1.23 9.09
N ASP A 105 -10.73 0.19 9.38
CA ASP A 105 -11.77 0.23 10.41
C ASP A 105 -11.17 0.15 11.82
N ASP A 106 -10.14 -0.68 11.99
CA ASP A 106 -9.42 -0.86 13.25
C ASP A 106 -7.99 -0.33 13.13
N VAL A 107 -7.80 0.96 13.46
CA VAL A 107 -6.48 1.61 13.44
C VAL A 107 -5.46 1.00 14.43
N LYS A 108 -5.88 0.11 15.36
CA LYS A 108 -4.97 -0.56 16.30
C LYS A 108 -4.07 -1.59 15.63
N ILE A 109 -4.34 -1.98 14.38
CA ILE A 109 -3.44 -2.83 13.61
C ILE A 109 -2.02 -2.23 13.52
N PHE A 110 -1.90 -0.90 13.58
CA PHE A 110 -0.63 -0.19 13.54
C PHE A 110 0.09 -0.15 14.90
N ASP A 111 -0.56 -0.57 15.99
CA ASP A 111 0.05 -0.58 17.34
C ASP A 111 0.99 -1.78 17.54
N LYS A 112 1.03 -2.72 16.59
CA LYS A 112 1.83 -3.94 16.69
C LYS A 112 3.33 -3.63 16.69
N GLU A 113 4.06 -4.35 17.54
CA GLU A 113 5.52 -4.36 17.50
C GLU A 113 5.97 -5.25 16.33
N LEU A 114 6.71 -4.66 15.40
CA LEU A 114 7.17 -5.31 14.17
C LEU A 114 8.69 -5.50 14.25
N GLU A 115 9.12 -6.71 14.59
CA GLU A 115 10.55 -7.06 14.68
C GLU A 115 11.15 -7.44 13.31
N HIS A 116 10.30 -7.86 12.38
CA HIS A 116 10.68 -8.25 11.03
C HIS A 116 9.93 -7.40 10.01
N SER A 117 10.52 -7.24 8.82
CA SER A 117 9.80 -6.71 7.68
C SER A 117 8.64 -7.64 7.33
N CYS A 118 7.50 -7.08 6.96
CA CYS A 118 6.29 -7.86 6.76
C CYS A 118 5.32 -7.23 5.77
N TYR A 119 4.47 -8.08 5.19
CA TYR A 119 3.20 -7.63 4.63
C TYR A 119 2.09 -7.92 5.63
N PHE A 120 1.15 -7.00 5.73
CA PHE A 120 -0.11 -7.29 6.41
C PHE A 120 -0.94 -8.17 5.47
N GLY A 121 -1.56 -9.21 6.02
CA GLY A 121 -2.29 -10.17 5.21
C GLY A 121 -3.50 -10.75 5.90
N LYS A 122 -4.57 -11.02 5.14
CA LYS A 122 -5.80 -11.64 5.62
C LYS A 122 -5.88 -13.08 5.15
N MET A 123 -5.96 -14.04 6.06
CA MET A 123 -6.09 -15.45 5.70
C MET A 123 -7.41 -15.69 4.96
N VAL A 124 -7.34 -16.34 3.79
CA VAL A 124 -8.50 -16.74 3.00
C VAL A 124 -8.48 -18.26 2.80
N PRO A 125 -9.47 -19.00 3.35
CA PRO A 125 -9.60 -20.42 3.08
C PRO A 125 -10.11 -20.66 1.66
N GLY A 126 -9.59 -21.68 1.00
CA GLY A 126 -9.89 -21.97 -0.41
C GLY A 126 -9.09 -21.11 -1.38
N PHE A 127 -9.49 -21.14 -2.66
CA PHE A 127 -8.79 -20.45 -3.73
C PHE A 127 -9.17 -18.96 -3.79
N SER A 128 -8.17 -18.09 -3.91
CA SER A 128 -8.31 -16.67 -4.19
C SER A 128 -7.58 -16.31 -5.49
N GLU A 129 -8.17 -15.46 -6.32
CA GLU A 129 -7.55 -14.89 -7.53
C GLU A 129 -6.72 -13.61 -7.25
N ASP A 130 -6.77 -13.09 -6.02
CA ASP A 130 -6.07 -11.87 -5.60
C ASP A 130 -4.57 -12.08 -5.43
N TRP A 131 -3.86 -11.00 -5.10
CA TRP A 131 -2.49 -11.06 -4.62
C TRP A 131 -2.44 -11.77 -3.27
N VAL A 132 -1.59 -12.80 -3.19
CA VAL A 132 -1.42 -13.67 -2.04
C VAL A 132 0.04 -13.79 -1.63
N PHE A 133 0.23 -14.25 -0.40
CA PHE A 133 1.51 -14.61 0.17
C PHE A 133 1.56 -16.12 0.43
N GLU A 134 2.47 -16.82 -0.24
CA GLU A 134 2.83 -18.18 0.15
C GLU A 134 4.00 -18.15 1.12
N GLN A 135 3.92 -18.94 2.18
CA GLN A 135 4.94 -19.00 3.22
C GLN A 135 5.58 -20.39 3.30
N ASN A 136 6.86 -20.44 3.66
CA ASN A 136 7.53 -21.70 4.03
C ASN A 136 7.16 -22.13 5.47
N SER A 137 7.71 -23.26 5.92
CA SER A 137 7.47 -23.80 7.27
C SER A 137 7.97 -22.92 8.42
N GLU A 138 8.82 -21.94 8.13
CA GLU A 138 9.36 -20.97 9.09
C GLU A 138 8.55 -19.66 9.09
N GLY A 139 7.48 -19.57 8.30
CA GLY A 139 6.64 -18.37 8.18
C GLY A 139 7.21 -17.29 7.27
N ARG A 140 8.30 -17.55 6.53
CA ARG A 140 8.88 -16.60 5.56
C ARG A 140 8.10 -16.62 4.25
N ILE A 141 7.84 -15.45 3.71
CA ILE A 141 7.20 -15.29 2.40
C ILE A 141 8.15 -15.80 1.32
N ILE A 142 7.70 -16.78 0.55
CA ILE A 142 8.42 -17.39 -0.58
C ILE A 142 7.79 -17.08 -1.94
N ARG A 143 6.57 -16.52 -1.95
CA ARG A 143 5.95 -15.96 -3.15
C ARG A 143 5.01 -14.81 -2.79
N VAL A 144 5.09 -13.74 -3.57
CA VAL A 144 4.10 -12.66 -3.63
C VAL A 144 3.54 -12.65 -5.04
N GLY A 145 2.24 -12.87 -5.22
CA GLY A 145 1.68 -12.90 -6.57
C GLY A 145 0.19 -13.24 -6.60
N LYS A 146 -0.43 -13.14 -7.77
CA LYS A 146 -1.84 -13.49 -7.93
C LYS A 146 -2.08 -14.99 -7.85
N GLY A 147 -3.25 -15.37 -7.32
CA GLY A 147 -3.77 -16.74 -7.35
C GLY A 147 -3.14 -17.64 -6.29
N GLY A 148 -3.90 -18.16 -5.33
CA GLY A 148 -3.40 -19.12 -4.35
C GLY A 148 -4.51 -19.78 -3.54
N THR A 149 -4.18 -20.83 -2.79
CA THR A 149 -5.13 -21.60 -1.98
C THR A 149 -4.68 -21.63 -0.53
N ASP A 150 -5.61 -21.39 0.41
CA ASP A 150 -5.36 -21.45 1.85
C ASP A 150 -4.17 -20.56 2.28
N CYS A 151 -4.16 -19.33 1.78
CA CYS A 151 -3.06 -18.39 1.91
C CYS A 151 -3.56 -17.01 2.37
N TYR A 152 -2.62 -16.15 2.75
CA TYR A 152 -2.92 -14.78 3.13
C TYR A 152 -3.05 -13.90 1.88
N ASN A 153 -4.17 -13.20 1.73
CA ASN A 153 -4.34 -12.16 0.74
C ASN A 153 -3.66 -10.87 1.20
N MET A 154 -3.05 -10.16 0.26
CA MET A 154 -2.52 -8.81 0.44
C MET A 154 -3.65 -7.83 0.81
N VAL A 155 -3.37 -6.90 1.74
CA VAL A 155 -4.33 -5.86 2.17
C VAL A 155 -3.75 -4.44 2.07
N GLY A 156 -2.74 -4.26 1.21
CA GLY A 156 -2.20 -2.94 0.87
C GLY A 156 -1.36 -2.24 1.96
N VAL A 157 -0.98 -2.93 3.04
CA VAL A 157 -0.06 -2.39 4.08
C VAL A 157 1.14 -3.31 4.22
N SER A 158 2.33 -2.72 4.25
CA SER A 158 3.59 -3.44 4.51
C SER A 158 4.52 -2.58 5.36
N TYR A 159 5.44 -3.24 6.05
CA TYR A 159 6.50 -2.63 6.85
C TYR A 159 7.85 -3.20 6.43
N PHE A 160 8.82 -2.32 6.23
CA PHE A 160 10.19 -2.67 5.90
C PHE A 160 11.12 -2.03 6.93
N ASN A 161 11.92 -2.83 7.61
CA ASN A 161 13.03 -2.31 8.40
C ASN A 161 14.05 -1.62 7.48
N SER A 162 14.92 -0.79 8.06
CA SER A 162 15.93 -0.03 7.31
C SER A 162 16.84 -0.86 6.39
N MET A 163 17.13 -2.12 6.76
CA MET A 163 17.96 -3.01 5.93
C MET A 163 17.20 -3.47 4.69
N ASP A 164 15.98 -3.99 4.85
CA ASP A 164 15.15 -4.46 3.73
C ASP A 164 14.68 -3.30 2.85
N ALA A 165 14.41 -2.12 3.43
CA ALA A 165 14.06 -0.92 2.68
C ALA A 165 15.19 -0.46 1.75
N LYS A 166 16.44 -0.56 2.21
CA LYS A 166 17.61 -0.28 1.38
C LYS A 166 17.76 -1.27 0.22
N ILE A 167 17.51 -2.55 0.48
CA ILE A 167 17.50 -3.58 -0.57
C ILE A 167 16.38 -3.28 -1.57
N LEU A 168 15.17 -2.98 -1.09
CA LEU A 168 14.02 -2.62 -1.90
C LEU A 168 14.33 -1.43 -2.81
N LYS A 169 14.92 -0.34 -2.28
CA LYS A 169 15.39 0.80 -3.09
C LYS A 169 16.28 0.34 -4.24
N GLN A 170 17.33 -0.40 -3.95
CA GLN A 170 18.31 -0.83 -4.94
C GLN A 170 17.68 -1.71 -6.03
N GLU A 171 16.78 -2.62 -5.65
CA GLU A 171 16.12 -3.51 -6.60
C GLU A 171 15.03 -2.79 -7.42
N ILE A 172 14.34 -1.80 -6.83
CA ILE A 172 13.44 -0.89 -7.56
C ILE A 172 14.22 -0.09 -8.61
N GLU A 173 15.36 0.50 -8.25
CA GLU A 173 16.21 1.25 -9.19
C GLU A 173 16.72 0.38 -10.35
N LYS A 174 17.15 -0.84 -10.04
CA LYS A 174 17.57 -1.80 -11.08
C LYS A 174 16.41 -2.18 -11.99
N ALA A 175 15.25 -2.52 -11.42
CA ALA A 175 14.07 -2.89 -12.20
C ALA A 175 13.64 -1.75 -13.12
N TYR A 176 13.66 -0.50 -12.64
CA TYR A 176 13.35 0.70 -13.41
C TYR A 176 14.27 0.94 -14.63
N GLY A 177 15.51 0.43 -14.57
CA GLY A 177 16.47 0.51 -15.67
C GLY A 177 16.33 -0.57 -16.73
N ILE A 178 15.39 -1.52 -16.57
CA ILE A 178 15.23 -2.68 -17.47
C ILE A 178 13.93 -2.52 -18.29
N PRO A 179 13.96 -2.65 -19.63
CA PRO A 179 12.76 -2.58 -20.46
C PRO A 179 11.64 -3.54 -19.99
N GLY A 180 10.39 -3.06 -19.98
CA GLY A 180 9.24 -3.79 -19.47
C GLY A 180 8.91 -3.48 -18.00
N PHE A 181 9.64 -2.55 -17.37
CA PHE A 181 9.33 -2.06 -16.03
C PHE A 181 7.97 -1.34 -15.99
N GLU A 182 7.51 -0.79 -17.12
CA GLU A 182 6.32 0.07 -17.21
C GLU A 182 5.05 -0.64 -16.72
N THR A 183 5.00 -1.97 -16.81
CA THR A 183 3.86 -2.79 -16.40
C THR A 183 3.97 -3.32 -14.97
N LEU A 184 5.11 -3.17 -14.31
CA LEU A 184 5.37 -3.81 -13.03
C LEU A 184 4.62 -3.14 -11.89
N PHE A 185 4.09 -3.96 -10.99
CA PHE A 185 3.83 -3.53 -9.64
C PHE A 185 5.15 -3.45 -8.87
N TRP A 186 5.26 -2.57 -7.88
CA TRP A 186 6.44 -2.62 -7.00
C TRP A 186 6.52 -3.96 -6.23
N ASP A 187 5.38 -4.58 -5.95
CA ASP A 187 5.27 -5.93 -5.37
C ASP A 187 5.88 -7.02 -6.28
N ASP A 188 5.88 -6.83 -7.61
CA ASP A 188 6.60 -7.74 -8.52
C ASP A 188 8.10 -7.71 -8.26
N VAL A 189 8.65 -6.53 -7.91
CA VAL A 189 10.07 -6.37 -7.58
C VAL A 189 10.38 -7.03 -6.24
N VAL A 190 9.48 -6.93 -5.26
CA VAL A 190 9.58 -7.69 -4.00
C VAL A 190 9.60 -9.19 -4.27
N ASN A 191 8.63 -9.70 -5.03
CA ASN A 191 8.53 -11.13 -5.35
C ASN A 191 9.81 -11.68 -6.01
N ARG A 192 10.42 -10.90 -6.91
CA ARG A 192 11.65 -11.29 -7.62
C ARG A 192 12.91 -11.31 -6.75
N ASN A 193 12.85 -10.77 -5.53
CA ASN A 193 13.99 -10.58 -4.66
C ASN A 193 13.74 -11.12 -3.23
N LEU A 194 12.80 -12.06 -3.06
CA LEU A 194 12.52 -12.71 -1.78
C LEU A 194 13.72 -13.50 -1.23
N ASP A 195 14.71 -13.82 -2.05
CA ASP A 195 15.99 -14.41 -1.61
C ASP A 195 16.90 -13.41 -0.89
N LYS A 196 16.64 -12.10 -1.04
CA LYS A 196 17.39 -11.01 -0.41
C LYS A 196 16.62 -10.31 0.71
N LEU A 197 15.30 -10.48 0.76
CA LEU A 197 14.41 -9.81 1.70
C LEU A 197 13.94 -10.77 2.78
N ASP A 198 13.91 -10.33 4.04
CA ASP A 198 13.44 -11.15 5.16
C ASP A 198 11.98 -10.83 5.53
N LEU A 199 11.03 -11.34 4.75
CA LEU A 199 9.61 -10.99 4.88
C LEU A 199 8.77 -12.08 5.56
N ILE A 200 7.91 -11.68 6.49
CA ILE A 200 6.82 -12.51 7.06
C ILE A 200 5.46 -11.91 6.73
N VAL A 201 4.39 -12.65 7.04
CA VAL A 201 3.03 -12.09 7.04
C VAL A 201 2.65 -11.67 8.46
N GLU A 202 2.21 -10.43 8.62
CA GLU A 202 1.55 -9.94 9.83
C GLU A 202 0.03 -10.08 9.67
N PRO A 203 -0.63 -11.03 10.36
CA PRO A 203 -2.02 -11.34 10.10
C PRO A 203 -2.97 -10.23 10.55
N VAL A 204 -3.97 -9.92 9.72
CA VAL A 204 -5.12 -9.08 10.07
C VAL A 204 -6.41 -9.90 10.03
N GLY A 205 -7.34 -9.52 10.90
CA GLY A 205 -8.69 -10.05 10.93
C GLY A 205 -9.57 -9.50 9.81
N GLU A 206 -10.66 -10.21 9.54
CA GLU A 206 -11.66 -9.78 8.58
C GLU A 206 -12.26 -8.42 8.98
N GLY A 207 -12.35 -7.50 8.00
CA GLY A 207 -12.91 -6.17 8.20
C GLY A 207 -11.97 -5.13 8.83
N GLN A 208 -10.78 -5.51 9.32
CA GLN A 208 -9.85 -4.54 9.91
C GLN A 208 -9.26 -3.58 8.87
N ILE A 209 -8.97 -4.09 7.67
CA ILE A 209 -8.58 -3.32 6.48
C ILE A 209 -9.46 -3.78 5.33
N ILE A 210 -10.05 -2.82 4.62
CA ILE A 210 -10.94 -3.08 3.51
C ILE A 210 -10.48 -2.23 2.33
N GLU A 211 -10.08 -2.88 1.23
CA GLU A 211 -9.88 -2.22 -0.04
C GLU A 211 -11.25 -1.98 -0.69
N ILE A 212 -11.48 -0.77 -1.20
CA ILE A 212 -12.73 -0.41 -1.89
C ILE A 212 -12.43 -0.24 -3.36
N ASP A 213 -12.80 -1.19 -4.20
CA ASP A 213 -12.41 -1.21 -5.61
C ASP A 213 -13.51 -0.81 -6.59
N THR A 214 -14.76 -0.91 -6.14
CA THR A 214 -15.96 -0.70 -6.92
C THR A 214 -16.95 0.23 -6.20
N VAL A 215 -17.87 0.81 -6.96
CA VAL A 215 -18.95 1.63 -6.38
C VAL A 215 -19.87 0.76 -5.52
N GLU A 216 -20.08 -0.50 -5.92
CA GLU A 216 -20.90 -1.46 -5.21
C GLU A 216 -20.33 -1.80 -3.83
N GLU A 217 -19.00 -1.96 -3.70
CA GLU A 217 -18.33 -2.14 -2.42
C GLU A 217 -18.45 -0.90 -1.54
N LEU A 218 -18.24 0.29 -2.11
CA LEU A 218 -18.41 1.57 -1.42
C LEU A 218 -19.83 1.74 -0.86
N GLU A 219 -20.85 1.39 -1.63
CA GLU A 219 -22.23 1.45 -1.17
C GLU A 219 -22.53 0.40 -0.09
N ARG A 220 -21.99 -0.81 -0.24
CA ARG A 220 -22.20 -1.90 0.72
C ARG A 220 -21.62 -1.54 2.08
N ILE A 221 -20.38 -1.04 2.11
CA ILE A 221 -19.73 -0.65 3.37
C ILE A 221 -20.46 0.53 4.02
N ASN A 222 -20.89 1.53 3.25
CA ASN A 222 -21.61 2.67 3.83
C ASN A 222 -22.98 2.28 4.43
N LYS A 223 -23.58 1.17 4.01
CA LYS A 223 -24.84 0.63 4.55
C LYS A 223 -24.66 -0.28 5.77
N SER A 224 -23.44 -0.74 6.08
CA SER A 224 -23.20 -1.72 7.15
C SER A 224 -23.11 -1.13 8.55
N ARG A 225 -23.53 0.12 8.76
CA ARG A 225 -23.62 0.79 10.07
C ARG A 225 -24.99 1.44 10.27
#